data_AF-A0A961ZWM5-F1
#
_entry.id   AF-A0A961ZWM5-F1
#
_cell.length_a   1.000
_cell.length_b   1.000
_cell.length_c   1.000
_cell.angle_alpha   90.00
_cell.angle_beta   90.00
_cell.angle_gamma   90.00
#
_symmetry.space_group_name_H-M   'P 1'
#
loop_
_entity.id
_entity.type
_entity.pdbx_description
1 polymer ?
#
loop_
_entity_poly.entity_id
_entity_poly.type
_entity_poly.pdbx_seq_one_letter_code
_entity_poly.pdbx_strand_id
1 'polypeptide(L)'
;MAFDAISLLLVVVVIALVSGHARPAEANWLTRLAREAGEAGGGAARRAGHALDEMGGLSRHLKALPEDGSSVALAAHVTPEGHWKFANKSGEVYTAANADEMARVVRTLAPDRQGEGPIKLYLSEDSVFNRTVAINDLPAGAELHLMTGKRSYKLRVDPQSAKSDAYLADVKPNLSVRLTDRALFDETIWLLERRLAKSDIRVVSLQPDAAQTLTSAPRIDPDTKAALIDKVDPWKLPAALRSIRGQTVVLTGRIEGEYLYFRPSSGGEKSLLIGDLKAAAREADVNLVILQAPDPLQPGGRNWFWQKIEVKGLNEAVKRADFADFLDALGAQRMPLVVDARPSLEGRIGLDIGPRQSGGAGSGSVPLTDTITNTLSFWTEQVFQQVAGNVATTDIKADLVDQDRQKELDRRIIPGIPFIYQISYLAGLVLGLVGLSYARALWLRLWPAEIAGEYAGRAGYWAARVVRGILFVLVFLPLVGIPVGLWAMLKGLFDQLVFFVLLPFRLLGWLWRKVAPVRN
;
A
#
# COMPACT_ATOMS: atom_id res chain seq x y z
N MET A 1 7.68 -49.36 -14.38
CA MET A 1 8.99 -49.15 -13.73
C MET A 1 9.86 -48.14 -14.47
N ALA A 2 10.24 -48.33 -15.75
CA ALA A 2 11.08 -47.33 -16.47
C ALA A 2 10.41 -45.94 -16.64
N PHE A 3 9.08 -45.88 -16.60
CA PHE A 3 8.32 -44.64 -16.76
C PHE A 3 8.29 -43.76 -15.50
N ASP A 4 8.36 -44.35 -14.30
CA ASP A 4 8.36 -43.61 -13.04
C ASP A 4 9.69 -42.88 -12.84
N ALA A 5 10.79 -43.48 -13.29
CA ALA A 5 12.11 -42.85 -13.26
C ALA A 5 12.19 -41.60 -14.15
N ILE A 6 11.58 -41.64 -15.34
CA ILE A 6 11.57 -40.50 -16.28
C ILE A 6 10.68 -39.37 -15.77
N SER A 7 9.50 -39.68 -15.23
CA SER A 7 8.63 -38.66 -14.63
C SER A 7 9.27 -38.02 -13.40
N LEU A 8 9.96 -38.79 -12.57
CA LEU A 8 10.69 -38.27 -11.40
C LEU A 8 11.89 -37.42 -11.84
N LEU A 9 12.63 -37.83 -12.87
CA LEU A 9 13.71 -37.05 -13.48
C LEU A 9 13.19 -35.72 -14.06
N LEU A 10 12.04 -35.72 -14.71
CA LEU A 10 11.44 -34.52 -15.31
C LEU A 10 10.95 -33.55 -14.22
N VAL A 11 10.39 -34.06 -13.12
CA VAL A 11 10.07 -33.26 -11.93
C VAL A 11 11.33 -32.67 -11.30
N VAL A 12 12.40 -33.45 -11.18
CA VAL A 12 13.70 -32.96 -10.65
C VAL A 12 14.32 -31.91 -11.58
N VAL A 13 14.24 -32.08 -12.90
CA VAL A 13 14.75 -31.12 -13.89
C VAL A 13 13.93 -29.84 -13.90
N VAL A 14 12.60 -29.92 -13.75
CA VAL A 14 11.73 -28.73 -13.60
C VAL A 14 12.03 -28.01 -12.29
N ILE A 15 12.18 -28.73 -11.18
CA ILE A 15 12.60 -28.15 -9.89
C ILE A 15 13.98 -27.49 -10.02
N ALA A 16 14.94 -28.13 -10.69
CA ALA A 16 16.28 -27.60 -10.91
C ALA A 16 16.29 -26.37 -11.84
N LEU A 17 15.45 -26.34 -12.89
CA LEU A 17 15.32 -25.18 -13.80
C LEU A 17 14.66 -23.99 -13.12
N VAL A 18 13.65 -24.24 -12.27
CA VAL A 18 13.02 -23.22 -11.41
C VAL A 18 14.02 -22.71 -10.36
N SER A 19 14.86 -23.59 -9.82
CA SER A 19 15.90 -23.23 -8.84
C SER A 19 17.09 -22.49 -9.48
N GLY A 20 17.42 -22.78 -10.75
CA GLY A 20 18.57 -22.22 -11.45
C GLY A 20 18.37 -20.79 -11.99
N HIS A 21 17.12 -20.31 -12.06
CA HIS A 21 16.79 -18.93 -12.45
C HIS A 21 16.52 -18.01 -11.26
N ALA A 22 16.47 -18.55 -10.03
CA ALA A 22 16.39 -17.75 -8.82
C ALA A 22 17.76 -17.10 -8.57
N ARG A 23 17.84 -15.78 -8.68
CA ARG A 23 19.03 -15.04 -8.25
C ARG A 23 19.33 -15.39 -6.78
N PRO A 24 20.61 -15.43 -6.36
CA PRO A 24 20.97 -15.68 -4.97
C PRO A 24 20.61 -14.46 -4.11
N ALA A 25 19.32 -14.30 -3.81
CA ALA A 25 18.77 -13.33 -2.86
C ALA A 25 17.38 -13.72 -2.31
N GLU A 26 16.72 -14.79 -2.80
CA GLU A 26 15.32 -15.11 -2.44
C GLU A 26 15.13 -16.47 -1.74
N ALA A 27 15.97 -16.79 -0.75
CA ALA A 27 15.82 -18.00 0.08
C ALA A 27 14.61 -17.98 1.05
N ASN A 28 13.70 -17.00 0.95
CA ASN A 28 12.62 -16.75 1.92
C ASN A 28 11.20 -17.09 1.42
N TRP A 29 11.05 -17.71 0.25
CA TRP A 29 9.73 -17.93 -0.35
C TRP A 29 8.86 -18.93 0.44
N LEU A 30 9.44 -20.00 1.01
CA LEU A 30 8.72 -20.97 1.85
C LEU A 30 8.22 -20.35 3.17
N THR A 31 9.03 -19.51 3.80
CA THR A 31 8.68 -18.79 5.04
C THR A 31 7.56 -17.78 4.79
N ARG A 32 7.55 -17.14 3.61
CA ARG A 32 6.47 -16.24 3.17
C ARG A 32 5.14 -16.99 2.97
N LEU A 33 5.18 -18.17 2.36
CA LEU A 33 4.01 -19.04 2.17
C LEU A 33 3.39 -19.52 3.49
N ALA A 34 4.22 -19.90 4.47
CA ALA A 34 3.76 -20.35 5.79
C ALA A 34 3.10 -19.23 6.62
N ARG A 35 3.62 -18.00 6.52
CA ARG A 35 3.06 -16.82 7.20
C ARG A 35 1.66 -16.48 6.69
N GLU A 36 1.44 -16.60 5.38
CA GLU A 36 0.15 -16.27 4.76
C GLU A 36 -0.97 -17.25 5.15
N ALA A 37 -0.65 -18.54 5.28
CA ALA A 37 -1.58 -19.54 5.79
C ALA A 37 -2.05 -19.23 7.23
N GLY A 38 -1.20 -18.57 8.03
CA GLY A 38 -1.55 -18.09 9.35
C GLY A 38 -2.41 -16.82 9.35
N GLU A 39 -2.15 -15.87 8.43
CA GLU A 39 -2.88 -14.60 8.35
C GLU A 39 -4.29 -14.75 7.76
N ALA A 40 -4.49 -15.63 6.77
CA ALA A 40 -5.81 -15.90 6.18
C ALA A 40 -6.81 -16.56 7.15
N GLY A 41 -6.33 -17.30 8.16
CA GLY A 41 -7.18 -17.90 9.20
C GLY A 41 -7.65 -16.92 10.27
N GLY A 42 -7.03 -15.74 10.40
CA GLY A 42 -7.30 -14.80 11.50
C GLY A 42 -8.35 -13.72 11.21
N GLY A 43 -8.76 -13.54 9.95
CA GLY A 43 -9.58 -12.40 9.51
C GLY A 43 -11.04 -12.41 9.97
N ALA A 44 -11.62 -13.59 10.25
CA ALA A 44 -13.03 -13.71 10.61
C ALA A 44 -13.32 -13.50 12.11
N ALA A 45 -12.32 -13.63 12.99
CA ALA A 45 -12.51 -13.57 14.45
C ALA A 45 -12.51 -12.14 15.04
N ARG A 46 -12.10 -11.12 14.27
CA ARG A 46 -11.90 -9.75 14.80
C ARG A 46 -13.16 -8.88 14.89
N ARG A 47 -14.24 -9.19 14.15
CA ARG A 47 -15.37 -8.26 14.00
C ARG A 47 -16.37 -8.21 15.17
N ALA A 48 -16.30 -9.12 16.14
CA ALA A 48 -17.31 -9.21 17.21
C ALA A 48 -16.94 -8.49 18.54
N GLY A 49 -15.73 -7.95 18.69
CA GLY A 49 -15.23 -7.43 19.99
C GLY A 49 -15.00 -5.91 20.08
N HIS A 50 -15.28 -5.14 19.04
CA HIS A 50 -14.71 -3.80 18.86
C HIS A 50 -15.10 -2.73 19.91
N ALA A 51 -16.36 -2.65 20.34
CA ALA A 51 -16.81 -1.55 21.22
C ALA A 51 -16.25 -1.62 22.66
N LEU A 52 -15.93 -2.81 23.17
CA LEU A 52 -15.32 -2.99 24.50
C LEU A 52 -13.78 -2.89 24.45
N ASP A 53 -13.17 -3.10 23.28
CA ASP A 53 -11.71 -3.02 23.10
C ASP A 53 -11.21 -1.58 22.87
N GLU A 54 -12.04 -0.67 22.35
CA GLU A 54 -11.61 0.70 22.02
C GLU A 54 -11.21 1.54 23.25
N MET A 55 -12.04 1.57 24.29
CA MET A 55 -11.67 2.23 25.56
C MET A 55 -10.49 1.51 26.24
N GLY A 56 -10.43 0.19 26.18
CA GLY A 56 -9.30 -0.59 26.70
C GLY A 56 -7.99 -0.30 25.95
N GLY A 57 -8.04 -0.05 24.64
CA GLY A 57 -6.92 0.41 23.82
C GLY A 57 -6.45 1.80 24.21
N LEU A 58 -7.38 2.75 24.33
CA LEU A 58 -7.10 4.12 24.76
C LEU A 58 -6.48 4.18 26.16
N SER A 59 -7.05 3.49 27.14
CA SER A 59 -6.51 3.44 28.51
C SER A 59 -5.12 2.82 28.57
N ARG A 60 -4.82 1.80 27.74
CA ARG A 60 -3.46 1.24 27.63
C ARG A 60 -2.46 2.27 27.11
N HIS A 61 -2.84 3.08 26.13
CA HIS A 61 -1.98 4.13 25.61
C HIS A 61 -1.73 5.23 26.65
N LEU A 62 -2.77 5.68 27.35
CA LEU A 62 -2.64 6.68 28.43
C LEU A 62 -1.66 6.27 29.52
N LYS A 63 -1.66 4.99 29.90
CA LYS A 63 -0.72 4.42 30.88
C LYS A 63 0.74 4.45 30.40
N ALA A 64 0.97 4.45 29.09
CA ALA A 64 2.30 4.51 28.51
C ALA A 64 2.83 5.95 28.33
N LEU A 65 1.98 6.97 28.48
CA LEU A 65 2.39 8.37 28.35
C LEU A 65 3.19 8.82 29.58
N PRO A 66 4.27 9.61 29.39
CA PRO A 66 5.01 10.21 30.50
C PRO A 66 4.09 11.08 31.37
N GLU A 67 4.46 11.20 32.65
CA GLU A 67 3.75 12.08 33.59
C GLU A 67 4.19 13.52 33.37
N ASP A 68 3.46 14.23 32.51
CA ASP A 68 3.58 15.68 32.37
C ASP A 68 2.74 16.35 33.47
N GLY A 69 3.37 16.81 34.55
CA GLY A 69 2.70 17.43 35.70
C GLY A 69 1.89 18.70 35.40
N SER A 70 1.99 19.25 34.18
CA SER A 70 1.28 20.45 33.73
C SER A 70 0.03 20.18 32.87
N SER A 71 -0.16 18.97 32.33
CA SER A 71 -1.28 18.66 31.42
C SER A 71 -1.98 17.36 31.80
N VAL A 72 -3.32 17.37 31.83
CA VAL A 72 -4.13 16.17 32.11
C VAL A 72 -4.47 15.48 30.80
N ALA A 73 -4.12 14.20 30.69
CA ALA A 73 -4.47 13.35 29.55
C ALA A 73 -5.65 12.44 29.90
N LEU A 74 -6.73 12.51 29.12
CA LEU A 74 -7.92 11.69 29.25
C LEU A 74 -8.25 11.00 27.92
N ALA A 75 -8.76 9.79 28.00
CA ALA A 75 -9.35 9.07 26.88
C ALA A 75 -10.81 9.50 26.77
N ALA A 76 -11.32 9.66 25.56
CA ALA A 76 -12.67 10.10 25.31
C ALA A 76 -13.28 9.29 24.15
N HIS A 77 -14.49 8.77 24.36
CA HIS A 77 -15.24 8.01 23.37
C HIS A 77 -16.73 8.30 23.49
N VAL A 78 -17.37 8.56 22.36
CA VAL A 78 -18.83 8.72 22.27
C VAL A 78 -19.47 7.34 22.16
N THR A 79 -20.34 7.01 23.11
CA THR A 79 -21.07 5.74 23.09
C THR A 79 -22.14 5.72 22.00
N PRO A 80 -22.67 4.55 21.63
CA PRO A 80 -23.76 4.44 20.68
C PRO A 80 -24.96 5.35 20.96
N GLU A 81 -25.26 5.55 22.25
CA GLU A 81 -26.35 6.37 22.78
C GLU A 81 -26.09 7.89 22.71
N GLY A 82 -24.87 8.31 22.35
CA GLY A 82 -24.49 9.72 22.25
C GLY A 82 -23.92 10.32 23.52
N HIS A 83 -23.61 9.51 24.54
CA HIS A 83 -22.95 9.99 25.75
C HIS A 83 -21.44 9.93 25.60
N TRP A 84 -20.73 10.85 26.25
CA TRP A 84 -19.27 10.83 26.29
C TRP A 84 -18.78 9.99 27.47
N LYS A 85 -17.97 8.98 27.19
CA LYS A 85 -17.20 8.25 28.21
C LYS A 85 -15.77 8.76 28.23
N PHE A 86 -15.31 9.11 29.43
CA PHE A 86 -13.95 9.54 29.70
C PHE A 86 -13.25 8.52 30.57
N ALA A 87 -11.94 8.33 30.36
CA ALA A 87 -11.11 7.55 31.28
C ALA A 87 -9.76 8.23 31.54
N ASN A 88 -9.29 8.16 32.78
CA ASN A 88 -7.96 8.65 33.15
C ASN A 88 -6.88 7.56 33.04
N LYS A 89 -5.65 7.90 33.45
CA LYS A 89 -4.51 6.95 33.47
C LYS A 89 -4.71 5.78 34.44
N SER A 90 -5.41 5.96 35.58
CA SER A 90 -5.68 4.86 36.52
C SER A 90 -6.72 3.86 35.97
N GLY A 91 -7.53 4.30 34.99
CA GLY A 91 -8.59 3.51 34.38
C GLY A 91 -9.96 3.75 35.03
N GLU A 92 -10.08 4.78 35.86
CA GLU A 92 -11.38 5.27 36.31
C GLU A 92 -12.13 5.86 35.13
N VAL A 93 -13.43 5.54 35.06
CA VAL A 93 -14.30 5.93 33.94
C VAL A 93 -15.38 6.87 34.45
N TYR A 94 -15.62 7.95 33.73
CA TYR A 94 -16.71 8.90 33.96
C TYR A 94 -17.56 9.02 32.69
N THR A 95 -18.88 8.99 32.83
CA THR A 95 -19.79 9.18 31.69
C THR A 95 -20.49 10.53 31.84
N ALA A 96 -20.48 11.33 30.77
CA ALA A 96 -21.15 12.61 30.68
C ALA A 96 -22.19 12.58 29.55
N ALA A 97 -23.45 12.81 29.90
CA ALA A 97 -24.58 12.88 28.99
C ALA A 97 -24.95 14.31 28.56
N ASN A 98 -24.47 15.32 29.30
CA ASN A 98 -24.80 16.74 29.05
C ASN A 98 -23.62 17.66 29.40
N ALA A 99 -23.76 18.96 29.08
CA ALA A 99 -22.72 19.97 29.31
C ALA A 99 -22.36 20.16 30.81
N ASP A 100 -23.33 20.04 31.71
CA ASP A 100 -23.10 20.17 33.15
C ASP A 100 -22.24 19.01 33.70
N GLU A 101 -22.48 17.79 33.20
CA GLU A 101 -21.67 16.61 33.51
C GLU A 101 -20.29 16.70 32.84
N MET A 102 -20.21 17.24 31.62
CA MET A 102 -18.96 17.49 30.90
C MET A 102 -18.03 18.42 31.69
N ALA A 103 -18.57 19.48 32.29
CA ALA A 103 -17.82 20.41 33.13
C ALA A 103 -17.23 19.76 34.39
N ARG A 104 -17.79 18.62 34.83
CA ARG A 104 -17.33 17.88 36.03
C ARG A 104 -16.29 16.79 35.73
N VAL A 105 -16.10 16.43 34.45
CA VAL A 105 -15.19 15.36 34.01
C VAL A 105 -13.79 15.56 34.60
N VAL A 106 -13.22 16.75 34.42
CA VAL A 106 -11.84 17.05 34.84
C VAL A 106 -11.69 17.01 36.36
N ARG A 107 -12.64 17.59 37.10
CA ARG A 107 -12.62 17.59 38.58
C ARG A 107 -12.76 16.18 39.15
N THR A 108 -13.47 15.30 38.46
CA THR A 108 -13.72 13.94 38.94
C THR A 108 -12.57 13.01 38.58
N LEU A 109 -12.05 13.08 37.36
CA LEU A 109 -11.02 12.16 36.85
C LEU A 109 -9.58 12.63 37.11
N ALA A 110 -9.39 13.89 37.47
CA ALA A 110 -8.09 14.48 37.79
C ALA A 110 -8.19 15.51 38.94
N PRO A 111 -8.57 15.06 40.17
CA PRO A 111 -8.73 15.96 41.32
C PRO A 111 -7.41 16.61 41.76
N ASP A 112 -6.28 15.92 41.58
CA ASP A 112 -4.95 16.37 42.01
C ASP A 112 -4.24 17.28 40.99
N ARG A 113 -4.97 17.83 40.03
CA ARG A 113 -4.40 18.69 38.99
C ARG A 113 -3.78 19.96 39.60
N GLN A 114 -2.46 20.05 39.59
CA GLN A 114 -1.70 21.15 40.21
C GLN A 114 -1.52 22.40 39.32
N GLY A 115 -2.04 22.41 38.09
CA GLY A 115 -1.84 23.53 37.14
C GLY A 115 -3.00 23.82 36.19
N GLU A 116 -2.97 24.98 35.54
CA GLU A 116 -3.98 25.44 34.56
C GLU A 116 -3.74 24.93 33.13
N GLY A 117 -2.77 24.05 32.87
CA GLY A 117 -2.40 23.65 31.51
C GLY A 117 -3.50 22.90 30.71
N PRO A 118 -3.44 22.86 29.38
CA PRO A 118 -4.53 22.36 28.55
C PRO A 118 -4.84 20.88 28.83
N ILE A 119 -6.12 20.51 28.67
CA ILE A 119 -6.58 19.12 28.76
C ILE A 119 -6.29 18.45 27.43
N LYS A 120 -5.58 17.32 27.43
CA LYS A 120 -5.34 16.50 26.25
C LYS A 120 -6.37 15.38 26.18
N LEU A 121 -7.23 15.40 25.16
CA LEU A 121 -8.27 14.40 24.94
C LEU A 121 -7.87 13.45 23.81
N TYR A 122 -7.74 12.17 24.11
CA TYR A 122 -7.45 11.10 23.17
C TYR A 122 -8.75 10.44 22.74
N LEU A 123 -9.15 10.71 21.51
CA LEU A 123 -10.42 10.29 20.91
C LEU A 123 -10.27 8.95 20.19
N SER A 124 -11.29 8.10 20.31
CA SER A 124 -11.41 6.89 19.49
C SER A 124 -11.69 7.22 18.01
N GLU A 125 -11.35 6.28 17.12
CA GLU A 125 -11.66 6.38 15.68
C GLU A 125 -13.17 6.54 15.42
N ASP A 126 -14.02 5.78 16.12
CA ASP A 126 -15.47 5.86 15.94
C ASP A 126 -16.02 7.26 16.27
N SER A 127 -15.50 7.87 17.34
CA SER A 127 -15.91 9.23 17.72
C SER A 127 -15.52 10.28 16.67
N VAL A 128 -14.36 10.13 16.05
CA VAL A 128 -13.85 11.11 15.08
C VAL A 128 -14.49 10.96 13.71
N PHE A 129 -14.63 9.73 13.21
CA PHE A 129 -15.09 9.47 11.85
C PHE A 129 -16.62 9.31 11.73
N ASN A 130 -17.28 8.74 12.74
CA ASN A 130 -18.72 8.45 12.66
C ASN A 130 -19.59 9.44 13.45
N ARG A 131 -18.99 10.19 14.39
CA ARG A 131 -19.72 11.07 15.33
C ARG A 131 -19.10 12.45 15.44
N THR A 132 -18.61 12.99 14.33
CA THR A 132 -17.81 14.22 14.29
C THR A 132 -18.52 15.44 14.91
N VAL A 133 -19.86 15.52 14.80
CA VAL A 133 -20.67 16.60 15.40
C VAL A 133 -20.55 16.63 16.92
N ALA A 134 -20.45 15.46 17.58
CA ALA A 134 -20.38 15.36 19.03
C ALA A 134 -19.07 15.95 19.58
N ILE A 135 -18.03 16.11 18.76
CA ILE A 135 -16.75 16.72 19.15
C ILE A 135 -16.96 18.18 19.58
N ASN A 136 -17.99 18.85 19.04
CA ASN A 136 -18.35 20.21 19.44
C ASN A 136 -18.84 20.31 20.89
N ASP A 137 -19.25 19.19 21.50
CA ASP A 137 -19.67 19.14 22.92
C ASP A 137 -18.48 19.06 23.88
N LEU A 138 -17.26 18.84 23.37
CA LEU A 138 -16.06 18.73 24.20
C LEU A 138 -15.66 20.10 24.79
N PRO A 139 -14.96 20.10 25.94
CA PRO A 139 -14.51 21.34 26.58
C PRO A 139 -13.69 22.23 25.64
N ALA A 140 -14.08 23.50 25.53
CA ALA A 140 -13.34 24.50 24.77
C ALA A 140 -11.89 24.62 25.28
N GLY A 141 -10.93 24.69 24.35
CA GLY A 141 -9.50 24.78 24.67
C GLY A 141 -8.83 23.44 24.98
N ALA A 142 -9.55 22.31 24.90
CA ALA A 142 -8.93 20.99 24.94
C ALA A 142 -8.08 20.73 23.70
N GLU A 143 -6.89 20.14 23.89
CA GLU A 143 -6.08 19.59 22.81
C GLU A 143 -6.62 18.23 22.42
N LEU A 144 -7.16 18.13 21.20
CA LEU A 144 -7.75 16.90 20.69
C LEU A 144 -6.67 16.05 19.99
N HIS A 145 -6.70 14.75 20.22
CA HIS A 145 -5.83 13.77 19.59
C HIS A 145 -6.68 12.60 19.08
N LEU A 146 -6.53 12.21 17.82
CA LEU A 146 -7.08 10.98 17.28
C LEU A 146 -6.15 9.82 17.63
N MET A 147 -6.67 8.79 18.27
CA MET A 147 -5.95 7.55 18.49
C MET A 147 -6.30 6.54 17.39
N THR A 148 -5.29 6.05 16.67
CA THR A 148 -5.44 4.92 15.75
C THR A 148 -4.39 3.86 16.05
N GLY A 149 -4.84 2.64 16.28
CA GLY A 149 -3.98 1.53 16.71
C GLY A 149 -3.12 1.86 17.94
N LYS A 150 -1.83 2.10 17.73
CA LYS A 150 -0.85 2.45 18.78
C LYS A 150 -0.35 3.90 18.71
N ARG A 151 -0.85 4.70 17.77
CA ARG A 151 -0.37 6.06 17.48
C ARG A 151 -1.46 7.08 17.78
N SER A 152 -1.03 8.28 18.14
CA SER A 152 -1.91 9.43 18.37
C SER A 152 -1.54 10.58 17.45
N TYR A 153 -2.51 11.19 16.80
CA TYR A 153 -2.34 12.32 15.89
C TYR A 153 -3.06 13.53 16.46
N LYS A 154 -2.37 14.68 16.57
CA LYS A 154 -3.02 15.91 17.06
C LYS A 154 -4.05 16.37 16.05
N LEU A 155 -5.27 16.67 16.50
CA LEU A 155 -6.34 17.17 15.67
C LEU A 155 -6.40 18.69 15.70
N ARG A 156 -6.74 19.26 14.55
CA ARG A 156 -7.03 20.69 14.38
C ARG A 156 -8.27 20.85 13.53
N VAL A 157 -9.02 21.93 13.73
CA VAL A 157 -10.12 22.29 12.83
C VAL A 157 -9.54 22.63 11.46
N ASP A 158 -10.17 22.15 10.39
CA ASP A 158 -9.80 22.47 9.01
C ASP A 158 -10.39 23.82 8.60
N PRO A 159 -9.57 24.89 8.46
CA PRO A 159 -10.07 26.22 8.11
C PRO A 159 -10.57 26.31 6.65
N GLN A 160 -10.22 25.35 5.79
CA GLN A 160 -10.60 25.35 4.37
C GLN A 160 -11.89 24.59 4.10
N SER A 161 -12.39 23.83 5.07
CA SER A 161 -13.63 23.10 4.90
C SER A 161 -14.84 24.01 5.07
N ALA A 162 -15.81 23.90 4.16
CA ALA A 162 -17.11 24.54 4.33
C ALA A 162 -17.93 23.94 5.49
N LYS A 163 -17.53 22.76 5.99
CA LYS A 163 -18.15 22.11 7.15
C LYS A 163 -17.40 22.52 8.41
N SER A 164 -18.13 23.06 9.40
CA SER A 164 -17.62 23.46 10.72
C SER A 164 -16.93 22.32 11.48
N ASP A 165 -17.24 21.07 11.12
CA ASP A 165 -16.83 19.88 11.86
C ASP A 165 -15.73 19.10 11.11
N ALA A 166 -15.05 19.70 10.14
CA ALA A 166 -13.93 19.04 9.48
C ALA A 166 -12.64 19.23 10.27
N TYR A 167 -11.88 18.14 10.40
CA TYR A 167 -10.63 18.12 11.14
C TYR A 167 -9.45 17.69 10.26
N LEU A 168 -8.26 18.19 10.62
CA LEU A 168 -6.97 17.77 10.12
C LEU A 168 -6.23 17.02 11.22
N ALA A 169 -5.59 15.91 10.88
CA ALA A 169 -4.68 15.18 11.76
C ALA A 169 -3.23 15.53 11.42
N ASP A 170 -2.48 16.08 12.38
CA ASP A 170 -1.05 16.38 12.24
C ASP A 170 -0.24 15.08 12.27
N VAL A 171 0.40 14.75 11.16
CA VAL A 171 1.26 13.56 11.00
C VAL A 171 2.73 13.92 11.26
N LYS A 172 3.16 15.10 10.80
CA LYS A 172 4.49 15.70 11.04
C LYS A 172 4.31 17.20 11.29
N PRO A 173 5.33 17.93 11.78
CA PRO A 173 5.21 19.37 12.07
C PRO A 173 4.67 20.19 10.90
N ASN A 174 5.07 19.85 9.66
CA ASN A 174 4.68 20.55 8.43
C ASN A 174 3.78 19.71 7.52
N LEU A 175 3.14 18.66 8.04
CA LEU A 175 2.27 17.77 7.27
C LEU A 175 1.04 17.36 8.08
N SER A 176 -0.13 17.72 7.58
CA SER A 176 -1.41 17.28 8.13
C SER A 176 -2.22 16.51 7.08
N VAL A 177 -3.07 15.59 7.52
CA VAL A 177 -3.98 14.81 6.66
C VAL A 177 -5.41 15.23 6.97
N ARG A 178 -6.22 15.49 5.93
CA ARG A 178 -7.64 15.78 6.09
C ARG A 178 -8.41 14.52 6.48
N LEU A 179 -9.26 14.64 7.48
CA LEU A 179 -10.12 13.55 7.93
C LEU A 179 -11.43 13.57 7.13
N THR A 180 -11.57 12.64 6.20
CA THR A 180 -12.77 12.47 5.37
C THR A 180 -13.49 11.16 5.69
N ASP A 181 -12.77 10.05 5.54
CA ASP A 181 -13.24 8.70 5.79
C ASP A 181 -12.14 7.90 6.51
N ARG A 182 -12.54 6.94 7.34
CA ARG A 182 -11.62 6.11 8.11
C ARG A 182 -10.71 5.28 7.20
N ALA A 183 -11.28 4.60 6.20
CA ALA A 183 -10.49 3.74 5.33
C ALA A 183 -9.50 4.55 4.49
N LEU A 184 -9.92 5.71 3.97
CA LEU A 184 -9.01 6.63 3.27
C LEU A 184 -7.91 7.19 4.19
N PHE A 185 -8.23 7.49 5.45
CA PHE A 185 -7.23 7.95 6.41
C PHE A 185 -6.19 6.88 6.71
N ASP A 186 -6.62 5.67 7.09
CA ASP A 186 -5.74 4.54 7.39
C ASP A 186 -4.78 4.25 6.23
N GLU A 187 -5.33 4.28 5.02
CA GLU A 187 -4.60 4.05 3.79
C GLU A 187 -3.63 5.21 3.46
N THR A 188 -4.03 6.45 3.72
CA THR A 188 -3.14 7.61 3.60
C THR A 188 -1.98 7.53 4.59
N ILE A 189 -2.25 7.17 5.85
CA ILE A 189 -1.21 6.97 6.85
C ILE A 189 -0.25 5.86 6.41
N TRP A 190 -0.77 4.73 5.90
CA TRP A 190 0.07 3.65 5.36
C TRP A 190 0.96 4.13 4.21
N LEU A 191 0.41 4.91 3.26
CA LEU A 191 1.17 5.50 2.15
C LEU A 191 2.26 6.45 2.63
N LEU A 192 1.96 7.30 3.61
CA LEU A 192 2.90 8.24 4.20
C LEU A 192 4.05 7.53 4.95
N GLU A 193 3.76 6.40 5.58
CA GLU A 193 4.77 5.59 6.28
C GLU A 193 5.61 4.72 5.34
N ARG A 194 5.26 4.67 4.05
CA ARG A 194 5.99 3.87 3.08
C ARG A 194 7.41 4.39 2.94
N ARG A 195 8.37 3.47 3.06
CA ARG A 195 9.79 3.78 2.86
C ARG A 195 10.03 4.16 1.40
N LEU A 196 10.73 5.27 1.21
CA LEU A 196 11.22 5.71 -0.08
C LEU A 196 12.63 5.13 -0.29
N ALA A 197 12.77 4.11 -1.13
CA ALA A 197 14.09 3.71 -1.57
C ALA A 197 14.58 4.75 -2.59
N LYS A 198 15.78 5.32 -2.35
CA LYS A 198 16.42 6.28 -3.27
C LYS A 198 16.59 5.74 -4.69
N SER A 199 16.70 4.41 -4.83
CA SER A 199 16.77 3.72 -6.11
C SER A 199 15.46 3.77 -6.91
N ASP A 200 14.37 4.10 -6.25
CA ASP A 200 13.03 3.91 -6.80
C ASP A 200 12.38 5.25 -7.15
N ILE A 201 13.04 6.39 -6.91
CA ILE A 201 12.52 7.71 -7.31
C ILE A 201 13.26 8.18 -8.56
N ARG A 202 12.50 8.55 -9.60
CA ARG A 202 13.02 9.14 -10.82
C ARG A 202 12.43 10.49 -11.09
N VAL A 203 13.29 11.48 -11.22
CA VAL A 203 12.90 12.79 -11.74
C VAL A 203 13.00 12.72 -13.25
N VAL A 204 11.86 12.92 -13.93
CA VAL A 204 11.78 12.84 -15.39
C VAL A 204 11.52 14.23 -15.97
N SER A 205 12.23 14.52 -17.05
CA SER A 205 12.02 15.68 -17.91
C SER A 205 11.48 15.21 -19.27
N LEU A 206 10.38 15.82 -19.70
CA LEU A 206 9.70 15.61 -20.96
C LEU A 206 10.38 16.44 -22.05
N GLN A 207 11.09 15.76 -22.95
CA GLN A 207 11.83 16.36 -24.05
C GLN A 207 11.50 15.63 -25.36
N PRO A 208 10.99 16.34 -26.40
CA PRO A 208 10.78 15.74 -27.72
C PRO A 208 12.08 15.14 -28.27
N ASP A 209 11.96 13.99 -28.94
CA ASP A 209 13.08 13.26 -29.55
C ASP A 209 14.12 12.74 -28.53
N ALA A 210 13.78 12.71 -27.24
CA ALA A 210 14.61 12.10 -26.20
C ALA A 210 14.44 10.57 -26.15
N ALA A 211 14.88 9.95 -25.05
CA ALA A 211 14.83 8.50 -24.92
C ALA A 211 13.38 7.99 -24.97
N GLN A 212 13.16 6.92 -25.76
CA GLN A 212 11.86 6.26 -25.86
C GLN A 212 11.61 5.24 -24.74
N THR A 213 12.69 4.83 -24.05
CA THR A 213 12.66 3.88 -22.95
C THR A 213 13.61 4.34 -21.84
N LEU A 214 13.27 3.98 -20.60
CA LEU A 214 14.13 4.21 -19.45
C LEU A 214 14.90 2.93 -19.10
N THR A 215 16.13 3.08 -18.62
CA THR A 215 16.85 1.94 -18.02
C THR A 215 16.14 1.52 -16.74
N SER A 216 16.12 0.22 -16.41
CA SER A 216 15.47 -0.26 -15.19
C SER A 216 16.15 0.26 -13.91
N ALA A 217 17.47 0.49 -13.95
CA ALA A 217 18.22 1.11 -12.86
C ALA A 217 18.29 2.64 -13.02
N PRO A 218 18.16 3.41 -11.91
CA PRO A 218 18.27 4.87 -11.94
C PRO A 218 19.69 5.26 -12.30
N ARG A 219 19.82 6.35 -13.06
CA ARG A 219 21.12 6.90 -13.40
C ARG A 219 21.59 7.76 -12.22
N ILE A 220 22.77 7.46 -11.71
CA ILE A 220 23.37 8.17 -10.59
C ILE A 220 24.64 8.84 -11.11
N ASP A 221 24.83 10.09 -10.74
CA ASP A 221 26.06 10.83 -11.00
C ASP A 221 27.20 10.18 -10.18
N PRO A 222 28.30 9.73 -10.82
CA PRO A 222 29.38 9.02 -10.14
C PRO A 222 30.08 9.88 -9.07
N ASP A 223 30.11 11.21 -9.23
CA ASP A 223 30.83 12.12 -8.36
C ASP A 223 29.95 12.58 -7.19
N THR A 224 28.72 13.00 -7.49
CA THR A 224 27.82 13.56 -6.47
C THR A 224 26.93 12.50 -5.81
N LYS A 225 26.86 11.29 -6.39
CA LYS A 225 25.91 10.22 -6.03
C LYS A 225 24.44 10.68 -6.05
N ALA A 226 24.15 11.79 -6.73
CA ALA A 226 22.79 12.30 -6.91
C ALA A 226 22.10 11.55 -8.05
N ALA A 227 20.78 11.38 -7.95
CA ALA A 227 19.97 10.86 -9.05
C ALA A 227 20.00 11.86 -10.21
N LEU A 228 20.40 11.40 -11.39
CA LEU A 228 20.35 12.18 -12.62
C LEU A 228 18.91 12.29 -13.10
N ILE A 229 18.62 13.40 -13.76
CA ILE A 229 17.31 13.65 -14.36
C ILE A 229 17.25 12.89 -15.68
N ASP A 230 16.26 12.01 -15.80
CA ASP A 230 16.03 11.26 -17.01
C ASP A 230 15.25 12.11 -18.03
N LYS A 231 15.64 12.03 -19.31
CA LYS A 231 14.99 12.74 -20.42
C LYS A 231 14.18 11.76 -21.24
N VAL A 232 12.87 11.97 -21.33
CA VAL A 232 11.93 11.06 -21.99
C VAL A 232 11.12 11.80 -23.02
N ASP A 233 10.91 11.16 -24.17
CA ASP A 233 9.96 11.65 -25.16
C ASP A 233 8.52 11.54 -24.60
N PRO A 234 7.77 12.66 -24.48
CA PRO A 234 6.46 12.64 -23.85
C PRO A 234 5.41 11.82 -24.62
N TRP A 235 5.55 11.64 -25.93
CA TRP A 235 4.66 10.78 -26.75
C TRP A 235 5.03 9.30 -26.62
N LYS A 236 6.23 8.99 -26.11
CA LYS A 236 6.68 7.62 -25.79
C LYS A 236 6.70 7.34 -24.30
N LEU A 237 6.25 8.27 -23.47
CA LEU A 237 6.24 8.13 -22.02
C LEU A 237 5.53 6.86 -21.54
N PRO A 238 4.36 6.44 -22.07
CA PRO A 238 3.74 5.18 -21.64
C PRO A 238 4.64 3.95 -21.83
N ALA A 239 5.37 3.87 -22.95
CA ALA A 239 6.33 2.79 -23.18
C ALA A 239 7.54 2.87 -22.24
N ALA A 240 8.00 4.10 -21.95
CA ALA A 240 9.09 4.34 -21.01
C ALA A 240 8.72 3.98 -19.56
N LEU A 241 7.48 4.20 -19.13
CA LEU A 241 7.01 3.84 -17.79
C LEU A 241 7.04 2.32 -17.56
N ARG A 242 6.74 1.52 -18.59
CA ARG A 242 6.73 0.05 -18.48
C ARG A 242 8.09 -0.55 -18.11
N SER A 243 9.21 0.13 -18.39
CA SER A 243 10.55 -0.36 -18.06
C SER A 243 10.99 -0.07 -16.61
N ILE A 244 10.21 0.70 -15.86
CA ILE A 244 10.49 1.13 -14.49
C ILE A 244 9.36 0.74 -13.51
N ARG A 245 8.73 -0.40 -13.75
CA ARG A 245 7.67 -0.97 -12.90
C ARG A 245 8.05 -0.95 -11.42
N GLY A 246 7.12 -0.52 -10.56
CA GLY A 246 7.30 -0.45 -9.10
C GLY A 246 8.04 0.79 -8.61
N GLN A 247 8.52 1.66 -9.50
CA GLN A 247 9.21 2.91 -9.15
C GLN A 247 8.23 4.08 -9.07
N THR A 248 8.70 5.18 -8.50
CA THR A 248 8.02 6.47 -8.39
C THR A 248 8.62 7.45 -9.40
N VAL A 249 7.77 7.97 -10.29
CA VAL A 249 8.13 9.00 -11.27
C VAL A 249 7.65 10.35 -10.78
N VAL A 250 8.57 11.31 -10.77
CA VAL A 250 8.32 12.71 -10.42
C VAL A 250 8.39 13.54 -11.71
N LEU A 251 7.28 14.19 -12.04
CA LEU A 251 7.16 15.16 -13.14
C LEU A 251 6.94 16.55 -12.58
N THR A 252 7.26 17.57 -13.37
CA THR A 252 7.00 18.97 -13.02
C THR A 252 6.38 19.68 -14.20
N GLY A 253 5.39 20.52 -13.94
CA GLY A 253 4.75 21.34 -14.95
C GLY A 253 3.57 22.12 -14.38
N ARG A 254 2.97 22.94 -15.24
CA ARG A 254 1.79 23.73 -14.89
C ARG A 254 0.54 22.88 -15.14
N ILE A 255 -0.34 22.81 -14.15
CA ILE A 255 -1.60 22.08 -14.27
C ILE A 255 -2.72 23.09 -14.51
N GLU A 256 -3.38 22.98 -15.66
CA GLU A 256 -4.58 23.76 -15.98
C GLU A 256 -5.67 22.78 -16.46
N GLY A 257 -6.74 22.66 -15.67
CA GLY A 257 -7.79 21.67 -15.92
C GLY A 257 -7.24 20.24 -15.90
N GLU A 258 -7.43 19.53 -17.01
CA GLU A 258 -6.98 18.13 -17.20
C GLU A 258 -5.60 18.02 -17.86
N TYR A 259 -4.95 19.13 -18.16
CA TYR A 259 -3.69 19.15 -18.90
C TYR A 259 -2.50 19.49 -17.98
N LEU A 260 -1.40 18.79 -18.23
CA LEU A 260 -0.07 19.12 -17.73
C LEU A 260 0.69 19.85 -18.83
N TYR A 261 0.89 21.14 -18.65
CA TYR A 261 1.69 22.00 -19.52
C TYR A 261 3.16 21.95 -19.10
N PHE A 262 4.04 21.79 -20.07
CA PHE A 262 5.46 21.69 -19.86
C PHE A 262 6.23 22.36 -21.00
N ARG A 263 7.41 22.89 -20.68
CA ARG A 263 8.32 23.51 -21.64
C ARG A 263 9.58 22.66 -21.79
N PRO A 264 9.80 22.03 -22.95
CA PRO A 264 11.05 21.34 -23.25
C PRO A 264 12.25 22.30 -23.24
N SER A 265 13.48 21.76 -23.20
CA SER A 265 14.69 22.58 -23.29
C SER A 265 14.86 23.32 -24.63
N SER A 266 14.16 22.87 -25.67
CA SER A 266 14.13 23.50 -27.00
C SER A 266 12.71 23.48 -27.56
N GLY A 267 12.21 24.65 -27.98
CA GLY A 267 10.86 24.81 -28.55
C GLY A 267 9.85 25.45 -27.61
N GLY A 268 8.61 25.54 -28.07
CA GLY A 268 7.49 26.12 -27.34
C GLY A 268 6.93 25.20 -26.25
N GLU A 269 5.97 25.74 -25.50
CA GLU A 269 5.18 24.99 -24.52
C GLU A 269 4.36 23.90 -25.20
N LYS A 270 4.24 22.75 -24.52
CA LYS A 270 3.46 21.59 -24.95
C LYS A 270 2.62 21.09 -23.79
N SER A 271 1.61 20.26 -24.08
CA SER A 271 0.71 19.71 -23.07
C SER A 271 0.55 18.20 -23.20
N LEU A 272 0.23 17.56 -22.08
CA LEU A 272 -0.21 16.16 -21.98
C LEU A 272 -1.50 16.09 -21.19
N LEU A 273 -2.37 15.12 -21.51
CA LEU A 273 -3.54 14.84 -20.70
C LEU A 273 -3.12 14.09 -19.42
N ILE A 274 -3.51 14.61 -18.26
CA ILE A 274 -3.21 13.99 -16.96
C ILE A 274 -3.90 12.63 -16.84
N GLY A 275 -5.10 12.49 -17.42
CA GLY A 275 -5.82 11.21 -17.48
C GLY A 275 -5.00 10.12 -18.17
N ASP A 276 -4.46 10.41 -19.35
CA ASP A 276 -3.62 9.46 -20.11
C ASP A 276 -2.34 9.11 -19.36
N LEU A 277 -1.73 10.12 -18.72
CA LEU A 277 -0.53 9.93 -17.91
C LEU A 277 -0.80 9.01 -16.70
N LYS A 278 -1.91 9.23 -15.98
CA LYS A 278 -2.34 8.36 -14.87
C LYS A 278 -2.66 6.95 -15.34
N ALA A 279 -3.36 6.81 -16.48
CA ALA A 279 -3.65 5.52 -17.08
C ALA A 279 -2.37 4.76 -17.47
N ALA A 280 -1.40 5.45 -18.07
CA ALA A 280 -0.11 4.87 -18.42
C ALA A 280 0.70 4.46 -17.18
N ALA A 281 0.72 5.29 -16.13
CA ALA A 281 1.37 4.95 -14.86
C ALA A 281 0.71 3.74 -14.19
N ARG A 282 -0.61 3.63 -14.26
CA ARG A 282 -1.37 2.49 -13.77
C ARG A 282 -1.03 1.20 -14.51
N GLU A 283 -1.06 1.20 -15.84
CA GLU A 283 -0.74 0.03 -16.64
C GLU A 283 0.69 -0.47 -16.38
N ALA A 284 1.62 0.45 -16.14
CA ALA A 284 3.01 0.16 -15.82
C ALA A 284 3.27 -0.21 -14.34
N ASP A 285 2.24 -0.18 -13.47
CA ASP A 285 2.36 -0.25 -12.01
C ASP A 285 3.47 0.70 -11.46
N VAL A 286 3.46 1.96 -11.92
CA VAL A 286 4.38 3.05 -11.50
C VAL A 286 3.63 4.03 -10.61
N ASN A 287 4.25 4.48 -9.53
CA ASN A 287 3.73 5.59 -8.72
C ASN A 287 4.01 6.92 -9.43
N LEU A 288 3.02 7.78 -9.56
CA LEU A 288 3.16 9.04 -10.27
C LEU A 288 3.05 10.19 -9.27
N VAL A 289 4.00 11.11 -9.30
CA VAL A 289 3.98 12.36 -8.52
C VAL A 289 4.19 13.52 -9.49
N ILE A 290 3.24 14.44 -9.50
CA ILE A 290 3.28 15.64 -10.33
C ILE A 290 3.44 16.84 -9.41
N LEU A 291 4.56 17.54 -9.58
CA LEU A 291 4.85 18.80 -8.93
C LEU A 291 4.25 19.94 -9.77
N GLN A 292 3.17 20.55 -9.29
CA GLN A 292 2.52 21.66 -9.96
C GLN A 292 3.31 22.95 -9.78
N ALA A 293 3.75 23.56 -10.86
CA ALA A 293 4.45 24.83 -10.87
C ALA A 293 3.66 25.90 -11.63
N PRO A 294 3.75 27.19 -11.27
CA PRO A 294 3.12 28.26 -12.03
C PRO A 294 3.77 28.42 -13.40
N ASP A 295 5.07 28.16 -13.49
CA ASP A 295 5.79 28.12 -14.76
C ASP A 295 5.97 26.67 -15.22
N PRO A 296 5.75 26.35 -16.51
CA PRO A 296 5.88 25.00 -17.06
C PRO A 296 7.34 24.54 -17.21
N LEU A 297 8.27 25.12 -16.45
CA LEU A 297 9.68 24.78 -16.48
C LEU A 297 9.93 23.43 -15.82
N GLN A 298 10.89 22.69 -16.39
CA GLN A 298 11.20 21.35 -15.93
C GLN A 298 12.59 21.26 -15.30
N PRO A 299 12.75 20.35 -14.32
CA PRO A 299 14.06 20.07 -13.74
C PRO A 299 15.03 19.60 -14.83
N GLY A 300 16.30 20.05 -14.74
CA GLY A 300 17.36 19.66 -15.68
C GLY A 300 17.36 20.45 -17.00
N GLY A 301 16.37 21.34 -17.19
CA GLY A 301 16.45 22.41 -18.17
C GLY A 301 17.46 23.49 -17.76
N ARG A 302 17.74 24.43 -18.66
CA ARG A 302 18.49 25.65 -18.34
C ARG A 302 17.54 26.84 -18.37
N ASN A 303 17.62 27.71 -17.37
CA ASN A 303 16.91 28.99 -17.42
C ASN A 303 17.59 29.93 -18.45
N TRP A 304 16.99 31.10 -18.68
CA TRP A 304 17.52 32.11 -19.61
C TRP A 304 18.93 32.62 -19.25
N PHE A 305 19.37 32.39 -18.00
CA PHE A 305 20.73 32.66 -17.52
C PHE A 305 21.66 31.43 -17.56
N TRP A 306 21.29 30.37 -18.28
CA TRP A 306 22.09 29.15 -18.42
C TRP A 306 22.32 28.35 -17.13
N GLN A 307 21.59 28.65 -16.05
CA GLN A 307 21.62 27.91 -14.78
C GLN A 307 20.73 26.67 -14.84
N LYS A 308 21.17 25.57 -14.22
CA LYS A 308 20.37 24.33 -14.11
C LYS A 308 19.11 24.61 -13.29
N ILE A 309 17.97 24.20 -13.82
CA ILE A 309 16.69 24.32 -13.14
C ILE A 309 16.57 23.18 -12.12
N GLU A 310 16.50 23.53 -10.84
CA GLU A 310 16.29 22.59 -9.73
C GLU A 310 14.96 22.88 -9.03
N VAL A 311 14.38 21.85 -8.42
CA VAL A 311 13.22 22.04 -7.53
C VAL A 311 13.77 22.25 -6.12
N LYS A 312 13.56 23.45 -5.56
CA LYS A 312 14.02 23.80 -4.21
C LYS A 312 13.51 22.79 -3.18
N GLY A 313 14.44 22.20 -2.43
CA GLY A 313 14.17 21.22 -1.38
C GLY A 313 14.05 19.76 -1.85
N LEU A 314 13.91 19.51 -3.16
CA LEU A 314 13.71 18.15 -3.69
C LEU A 314 14.93 17.25 -3.43
N ASN A 315 16.14 17.76 -3.62
CA ASN A 315 17.37 17.00 -3.36
C ASN A 315 17.52 16.57 -1.89
N GLU A 316 17.03 17.37 -0.94
CA GLU A 316 17.01 17.02 0.49
C GLU A 316 15.81 16.13 0.84
N ALA A 317 14.66 16.38 0.24
CA ALA A 317 13.46 15.56 0.44
C ALA A 317 13.67 14.13 -0.06
N VAL A 318 14.26 13.93 -1.23
CA VAL A 318 14.59 12.61 -1.79
C VAL A 318 15.59 11.82 -0.91
N LYS A 319 16.32 12.51 -0.01
CA LYS A 319 17.21 11.84 0.94
C LYS A 319 16.49 11.20 2.13
N ARG A 320 15.21 11.50 2.33
CA ARG A 320 14.42 11.05 3.48
C ARG A 320 14.05 9.56 3.39
N ALA A 321 13.73 8.99 4.55
CA ALA A 321 13.53 7.54 4.68
C ALA A 321 12.12 7.10 4.29
N ASP A 322 11.11 7.92 4.54
CA ASP A 322 9.70 7.65 4.25
C ASP A 322 9.04 8.82 3.50
N PHE A 323 7.83 8.58 3.00
CA PHE A 323 7.10 9.55 2.19
C PHE A 323 6.58 10.74 3.01
N ALA A 324 6.22 10.51 4.28
CA ALA A 324 5.86 11.59 5.21
C ALA A 324 7.03 12.54 5.46
N ASP A 325 8.23 12.04 5.69
CA ASP A 325 9.45 12.85 5.89
C ASP A 325 9.82 13.60 4.60
N PHE A 326 9.60 12.98 3.43
CA PHE A 326 9.77 13.65 2.15
C PHE A 326 8.84 14.87 2.03
N LEU A 327 7.55 14.70 2.33
CA LEU A 327 6.57 15.79 2.28
C LEU A 327 6.81 16.83 3.39
N ASP A 328 7.15 16.41 4.61
CA ASP A 328 7.49 17.30 5.72
C ASP A 328 8.71 18.17 5.39
N ALA A 329 9.75 17.59 4.77
CA ALA A 329 10.92 18.34 4.32
C ALA A 329 10.59 19.35 3.21
N LEU A 330 9.65 19.03 2.31
CA LEU A 330 9.15 19.98 1.31
C LEU A 330 8.32 21.11 1.97
N GLY A 331 7.47 20.77 2.94
CA GLY A 331 6.66 21.72 3.68
C GLY A 331 7.49 22.66 4.55
N ALA A 332 8.53 22.16 5.21
CA ALA A 332 9.42 22.93 6.07
C ALA A 332 10.13 24.09 5.35
N GLN A 333 10.40 23.96 4.05
CA GLN A 333 11.07 25.00 3.27
C GLN A 333 10.11 26.04 2.67
N ARG A 334 8.79 25.84 2.82
CA ARG A 334 7.76 26.61 2.14
C ARG A 334 6.68 26.99 3.12
N MET A 335 5.65 26.14 3.19
CA MET A 335 4.53 26.24 4.09
C MET A 335 4.10 24.83 4.48
N PRO A 336 3.49 24.65 5.65
CA PRO A 336 2.95 23.36 6.01
C PRO A 336 1.94 22.85 4.99
N LEU A 337 1.93 21.54 4.76
CA LEU A 337 1.13 20.89 3.72
C LEU A 337 -0.09 20.20 4.33
N VAL A 338 -1.18 20.18 3.57
CA VAL A 338 -2.38 19.37 3.84
C VAL A 338 -2.53 18.33 2.74
N VAL A 339 -2.71 17.08 3.14
CA VAL A 339 -2.99 15.95 2.24
C VAL A 339 -4.49 15.70 2.21
N ASP A 340 -5.08 15.78 1.02
CA ASP A 340 -6.45 15.36 0.72
C ASP A 340 -6.41 14.07 -0.12
N ALA A 341 -6.89 12.97 0.45
CA ALA A 341 -6.87 11.67 -0.20
C ALA A 341 -8.20 11.37 -0.88
N ARG A 342 -8.13 10.81 -2.09
CA ARG A 342 -9.29 10.46 -2.91
C ARG A 342 -9.14 9.03 -3.45
N PRO A 343 -10.23 8.26 -3.46
CA PRO A 343 -10.20 6.96 -4.14
C PRO A 343 -9.89 7.19 -5.62
N SER A 344 -8.92 6.43 -6.13
CA SER A 344 -8.61 6.38 -7.56
C SER A 344 -9.06 5.03 -8.12
N LEU A 345 -9.00 4.89 -9.43
CA LEU A 345 -9.43 3.65 -10.10
C LEU A 345 -8.38 2.54 -9.96
N GLU A 346 -8.87 1.29 -9.93
CA GLU A 346 -8.07 0.06 -10.07
C GLU A 346 -6.96 -0.14 -9.02
N GLY A 347 -7.28 0.02 -7.74
CA GLY A 347 -6.34 -0.29 -6.66
C GLY A 347 -5.31 0.81 -6.42
N ARG A 348 -5.74 2.07 -6.51
CA ARG A 348 -4.89 3.26 -6.40
C ARG A 348 -5.56 4.34 -5.59
N ILE A 349 -4.74 5.26 -5.09
CA ILE A 349 -5.18 6.45 -4.36
C ILE A 349 -4.54 7.70 -4.93
N GLY A 350 -5.39 8.69 -5.17
CA GLY A 350 -4.98 10.03 -5.50
C GLY A 350 -4.74 10.82 -4.23
N LEU A 351 -3.60 11.48 -4.12
CA LEU A 351 -3.33 12.47 -3.08
C LEU A 351 -3.21 13.84 -3.74
N ASP A 352 -4.07 14.76 -3.32
CA ASP A 352 -3.94 16.17 -3.63
C ASP A 352 -3.31 16.85 -2.40
N ILE A 353 -2.12 17.40 -2.56
CA ILE A 353 -1.31 17.95 -1.46
C ILE A 353 -1.07 19.42 -1.75
N GLY A 354 -1.61 20.29 -0.90
CA GLY A 354 -1.55 21.73 -1.07
C GLY A 354 -1.09 22.45 0.20
N PRO A 355 -0.79 23.75 0.12
CA PRO A 355 -0.41 24.53 1.28
C PRO A 355 -1.58 24.68 2.26
N ARG A 356 -1.28 24.53 3.55
CA ARG A 356 -2.19 24.84 4.65
C ARG A 356 -2.38 26.36 4.69
N GLN A 357 -3.56 26.82 4.29
CA GLN A 357 -3.92 28.22 4.52
C GLN A 357 -4.11 28.44 6.02
N SER A 358 -3.37 29.38 6.59
CA SER A 358 -3.58 29.81 7.98
C SER A 358 -4.96 30.46 8.07
N GLY A 359 -5.87 29.87 8.84
CA GLY A 359 -7.17 30.45 9.14
C GLY A 359 -7.02 31.78 9.89
N GLY A 360 -7.03 32.89 9.17
CA GLY A 360 -7.35 34.20 9.71
C GLY A 360 -8.87 34.27 9.86
N ALA A 361 -9.34 34.52 11.08
CA ALA A 361 -10.74 34.76 11.35
C ALA A 361 -11.24 35.94 10.51
N GLY A 362 -12.38 35.75 9.84
CA GLY A 362 -13.13 36.82 9.18
C GLY A 362 -13.12 36.75 7.65
N SER A 363 -14.16 36.13 7.09
CA SER A 363 -14.74 36.63 5.85
C SER A 363 -15.32 38.02 6.15
N GLY A 364 -14.48 39.03 6.03
CA GLY A 364 -14.79 40.43 6.28
C GLY A 364 -13.61 41.23 5.79
N SER A 365 -13.72 41.72 4.55
CA SER A 365 -12.86 42.73 3.90
C SER A 365 -11.60 43.09 4.70
N VAL A 366 -10.55 42.29 4.55
CA VAL A 366 -9.21 42.65 5.06
C VAL A 366 -8.77 43.89 4.29
N PRO A 367 -8.33 44.97 4.97
CA PRO A 367 -7.85 46.18 4.30
C PRO A 367 -6.70 45.80 3.37
N LEU A 368 -6.76 46.27 2.13
CA LEU A 368 -5.83 45.98 1.04
C LEU A 368 -4.35 46.13 1.44
N THR A 369 -4.03 46.93 2.45
CA THR A 369 -2.67 47.21 2.92
C THR A 369 -1.94 46.01 3.54
N ASP A 370 -2.58 45.13 4.32
CA ASP A 370 -1.89 43.98 4.93
C ASP A 370 -1.79 42.79 3.96
N THR A 371 -2.79 42.61 3.10
CA THR A 371 -2.75 41.61 2.03
C THR A 371 -1.70 41.98 0.99
N ILE A 372 -1.56 43.25 0.62
CA ILE A 372 -0.54 43.71 -0.33
C ILE A 372 0.87 43.54 0.26
N THR A 373 1.08 43.72 1.57
CA THR A 373 2.41 43.56 2.16
C THR A 373 2.83 42.08 2.30
N ASN A 374 1.89 41.17 2.59
CA ASN A 374 2.16 39.71 2.63
C ASN A 374 2.11 39.02 1.25
N THR A 375 1.34 39.55 0.29
CA THR A 375 1.36 39.05 -1.10
C THR A 375 2.49 39.66 -1.92
N LEU A 376 2.93 40.90 -1.64
CA LEU A 376 4.15 41.46 -2.25
C LEU A 376 5.40 40.82 -1.67
N SER A 377 5.47 40.44 -0.39
CA SER A 377 6.61 39.65 0.13
C SER A 377 6.65 38.24 -0.48
N PHE A 378 5.50 37.58 -0.65
CA PHE A 378 5.38 36.31 -1.38
C PHE A 378 5.74 36.43 -2.87
N TRP A 379 5.28 37.49 -3.56
CA TRP A 379 5.64 37.75 -4.97
C TRP A 379 7.09 38.19 -5.13
N THR A 380 7.63 39.01 -4.23
CA THR A 380 9.04 39.42 -4.30
C THR A 380 9.97 38.25 -4.00
N GLU A 381 9.66 37.37 -3.04
CA GLU A 381 10.44 36.13 -2.85
C GLU A 381 10.31 35.15 -4.03
N GLN A 382 9.14 35.03 -4.68
CA GLN A 382 9.00 34.20 -5.89
C GLN A 382 9.77 34.79 -7.08
N VAL A 383 9.75 36.10 -7.27
CA VAL A 383 10.49 36.80 -8.33
C VAL A 383 12.00 36.75 -8.07
N PHE A 384 12.46 36.89 -6.82
CA PHE A 384 13.87 36.71 -6.47
C PHE A 384 14.32 35.22 -6.57
N GLN A 385 13.43 34.25 -6.36
CA GLN A 385 13.73 32.82 -6.55
C GLN A 385 13.76 32.39 -8.04
N GLN A 386 13.02 33.08 -8.92
CA GLN A 386 13.10 32.91 -10.37
C GLN A 386 14.45 33.39 -10.95
N VAL A 387 15.09 34.38 -10.32
CA VAL A 387 16.45 34.83 -10.64
C VAL A 387 17.52 33.78 -10.25
N ALA A 388 17.19 32.83 -9.36
CA ALA A 388 18.10 31.80 -8.85
C ALA A 388 17.94 30.40 -9.48
N GLY A 389 17.13 30.24 -10.53
CA GLY A 389 16.99 28.96 -11.25
C GLY A 389 16.13 27.90 -10.55
N ASN A 390 15.27 28.28 -9.60
CA ASN A 390 14.43 27.32 -8.85
C ASN A 390 12.97 27.33 -9.32
N VAL A 391 12.35 26.16 -9.44
CA VAL A 391 10.88 26.04 -9.69
C VAL A 391 10.13 26.00 -8.36
N ALA A 392 9.27 27.00 -8.13
CA ALA A 392 8.35 27.01 -6.99
C ALA A 392 7.15 26.10 -7.28
N THR A 393 6.97 25.02 -6.52
CA THR A 393 5.78 24.15 -6.64
C THR A 393 4.67 24.69 -5.74
N THR A 394 3.47 24.89 -6.29
CA THR A 394 2.28 25.31 -5.52
C THR A 394 1.58 24.12 -4.88
N ASP A 395 1.40 23.05 -5.64
CA ASP A 395 0.65 21.86 -5.23
C ASP A 395 1.34 20.59 -5.71
N ILE A 396 1.05 19.46 -5.08
CA ILE A 396 1.58 18.15 -5.46
C ILE A 396 0.39 17.23 -5.67
N LYS A 397 0.31 16.63 -6.86
CA LYS A 397 -0.66 15.58 -7.15
C LYS A 397 0.06 14.25 -7.23
N ALA A 398 -0.27 13.32 -6.35
CA ALA A 398 0.24 11.95 -6.41
C ALA A 398 -0.88 10.99 -6.82
N ASP A 399 -0.54 10.00 -7.63
CA ASP A 399 -1.38 8.83 -7.92
C ASP A 399 -0.53 7.61 -7.55
N LEU A 400 -0.87 6.99 -6.42
CA LEU A 400 -0.07 5.95 -5.77
C LEU A 400 -0.82 4.63 -5.74
N VAL A 401 -0.08 3.53 -5.73
CA VAL A 401 -0.63 2.18 -5.56
C VAL A 401 -1.13 2.01 -4.12
N ASP A 402 -2.37 1.53 -3.95
CA ASP A 402 -2.93 1.27 -2.63
C ASP A 402 -2.30 0.05 -1.94
N GLN A 403 -2.62 -0.15 -0.67
CA GLN A 403 -2.03 -1.19 0.17
C GLN A 403 -2.34 -2.58 -0.35
N ASP A 404 -3.58 -2.84 -0.76
CA ASP A 404 -3.99 -4.18 -1.18
C ASP A 404 -3.37 -4.57 -2.52
N ARG A 405 -3.31 -3.62 -3.45
CA ARG A 405 -2.59 -3.79 -4.71
C ARG A 405 -1.08 -3.89 -4.47
N GLN A 406 -0.49 -3.11 -3.57
CA GLN A 406 0.94 -3.22 -3.27
C GLN A 406 1.27 -4.57 -2.63
N LYS A 407 0.46 -5.06 -1.69
CA LYS A 407 0.61 -6.43 -1.13
C LYS A 407 0.55 -7.47 -2.24
N GLU A 408 -0.38 -7.32 -3.19
CA GLU A 408 -0.48 -8.22 -4.33
C GLU A 408 0.78 -8.18 -5.20
N LEU A 409 1.30 -6.99 -5.53
CA LEU A 409 2.53 -6.79 -6.30
C LEU A 409 3.75 -7.40 -5.59
N ASP A 410 3.90 -7.15 -4.30
CA ASP A 410 5.02 -7.65 -3.48
C ASP A 410 5.01 -9.18 -3.33
N ARG A 411 3.84 -9.81 -3.53
CA ARG A 411 3.66 -11.25 -3.45
C ARG A 411 3.92 -11.96 -4.78
N ARG A 412 3.94 -11.25 -5.93
CA ARG A 412 4.16 -11.87 -7.25
C ARG A 412 5.55 -12.50 -7.32
N ILE A 413 5.62 -13.78 -7.69
CA ILE A 413 6.87 -14.47 -8.00
C ILE A 413 7.28 -14.12 -9.43
N ILE A 414 6.32 -14.20 -10.37
CA ILE A 414 6.50 -13.80 -11.76
C ILE A 414 5.90 -12.39 -11.96
N PRO A 415 6.70 -11.39 -12.35
CA PRO A 415 6.18 -10.07 -12.67
C PRO A 415 5.13 -10.13 -13.79
N GLY A 416 4.02 -9.40 -13.62
CA GLY A 416 2.96 -9.26 -14.63
C GLY A 416 1.83 -10.30 -14.58
N ILE A 417 1.98 -11.39 -13.83
CA ILE A 417 0.88 -12.34 -13.59
C ILE A 417 0.31 -12.06 -12.19
N PRO A 418 -1.01 -11.89 -12.01
CA PRO A 418 -1.57 -11.69 -10.68
C PRO A 418 -1.25 -12.83 -9.72
N PHE A 419 -0.94 -12.51 -8.46
CA PHE A 419 -0.48 -13.50 -7.47
C PHE A 419 -1.47 -14.66 -7.28
N ILE A 420 -2.77 -14.37 -7.30
CA ILE A 420 -3.81 -15.39 -7.13
C ILE A 420 -3.73 -16.49 -8.19
N TYR A 421 -3.38 -16.15 -9.44
CA TYR A 421 -3.23 -17.14 -10.51
C TYR A 421 -1.96 -17.96 -10.33
N GLN A 422 -0.87 -17.36 -9.86
CA GLN A 422 0.38 -18.08 -9.60
C GLN A 422 0.22 -19.10 -8.47
N ILE A 423 -0.44 -18.71 -7.37
CA ILE A 423 -0.74 -19.62 -6.27
C ILE A 423 -1.74 -20.69 -6.67
N SER A 424 -2.80 -20.33 -7.42
CA SER A 424 -3.77 -21.31 -7.89
C SER A 424 -3.12 -22.34 -8.82
N TYR A 425 -2.23 -21.90 -9.70
CA TYR A 425 -1.44 -22.78 -10.57
C TYR A 425 -0.55 -23.72 -9.75
N LEU A 426 0.19 -23.19 -8.78
CA LEU A 426 1.11 -23.98 -7.95
C LEU A 426 0.35 -24.96 -7.04
N ALA A 427 -0.75 -24.52 -6.44
CA ALA A 427 -1.65 -25.37 -5.67
C ALA A 427 -2.26 -26.48 -6.53
N GLY A 428 -2.70 -26.14 -7.75
CA GLY A 428 -3.16 -27.11 -8.73
C GLY A 428 -2.09 -28.14 -9.07
N LEU A 429 -0.85 -27.72 -9.30
CA LEU A 429 0.27 -28.63 -9.59
C LEU A 429 0.52 -29.59 -8.41
N VAL A 430 0.61 -29.06 -7.18
CA VAL A 430 0.83 -29.87 -5.96
C VAL A 430 -0.32 -30.85 -5.71
N LEU A 431 -1.57 -30.38 -5.75
CA LEU A 431 -2.73 -31.25 -5.58
C LEU A 431 -2.87 -32.26 -6.72
N GLY A 432 -2.50 -31.88 -7.93
CA GLY A 432 -2.43 -32.77 -9.08
C GLY A 432 -1.41 -33.89 -8.89
N LEU A 433 -0.29 -33.62 -8.22
CA LEU A 433 0.67 -34.66 -7.83
C LEU A 433 0.11 -35.60 -6.77
N VAL A 434 -0.67 -35.10 -5.80
CA VAL A 434 -1.37 -35.95 -4.82
C VAL A 434 -2.37 -36.87 -5.53
N GLY A 435 -3.11 -36.34 -6.50
CA GLY A 435 -4.07 -37.08 -7.32
C GLY A 435 -3.50 -37.62 -8.64
N LEU A 436 -2.18 -37.85 -8.75
CA LEU A 436 -1.53 -38.11 -10.04
C LEU A 436 -2.11 -39.31 -10.79
N SER A 437 -2.52 -40.37 -10.07
CA SER A 437 -3.13 -41.56 -10.66
C SER A 437 -4.43 -41.23 -11.41
N TYR A 438 -5.29 -40.42 -10.79
CA TYR A 438 -6.55 -39.95 -11.37
C TYR A 438 -6.31 -38.96 -12.51
N ALA A 439 -5.39 -38.00 -12.33
CA ALA A 439 -5.06 -37.00 -13.33
C ALA A 439 -4.52 -37.68 -14.60
N ARG A 440 -3.64 -38.69 -14.43
CA ARG A 440 -3.09 -39.49 -15.53
C ARG A 440 -4.16 -40.32 -16.24
N ALA A 441 -5.08 -40.94 -15.49
CA ALA A 441 -6.19 -41.69 -16.08
C ALA A 441 -7.08 -40.78 -16.95
N LEU A 442 -7.39 -39.58 -16.47
CA LEU A 442 -8.16 -38.60 -17.22
C LEU A 442 -7.38 -38.10 -18.46
N TRP A 443 -6.09 -37.83 -18.32
CA TRP A 443 -5.24 -37.42 -19.44
C TRP A 443 -5.17 -38.46 -20.54
N LEU A 444 -5.00 -39.74 -20.20
CA LEU A 444 -4.96 -40.82 -21.19
C LEU A 444 -6.30 -41.03 -21.90
N ARG A 445 -7.41 -40.65 -21.25
CA ARG A 445 -8.74 -40.68 -21.86
C ARG A 445 -8.95 -39.52 -22.85
N LEU A 446 -8.46 -38.33 -22.52
CA LEU A 446 -8.56 -37.15 -23.37
C LEU A 446 -7.55 -37.18 -24.53
N TRP A 447 -6.34 -37.63 -24.26
CA TRP A 447 -5.24 -37.74 -25.22
C TRP A 447 -4.63 -39.14 -25.11
N PRO A 448 -5.01 -40.10 -25.99
CA PRO A 448 -4.51 -41.48 -25.99
C PRO A 448 -3.02 -41.58 -26.35
N ALA A 449 -2.32 -42.64 -25.93
CA ALA A 449 -0.86 -42.81 -26.11
C ALA A 449 -0.40 -42.76 -27.59
N GLU A 450 0.71 -42.06 -27.86
CA GLU A 450 1.31 -42.01 -29.20
C GLU A 450 1.74 -43.40 -29.69
N ILE A 451 1.46 -43.70 -30.96
CA ILE A 451 1.82 -44.97 -31.59
C ILE A 451 3.13 -44.75 -32.37
N ALA A 452 4.15 -45.57 -32.08
CA ALA A 452 5.49 -45.39 -32.67
C ALA A 452 5.51 -45.49 -34.21
N GLY A 453 4.54 -46.20 -34.79
CA GLY A 453 4.41 -46.40 -36.23
C GLY A 453 3.91 -45.17 -37.01
N GLU A 454 3.37 -44.16 -36.33
CA GLU A 454 2.86 -42.94 -36.97
C GLU A 454 3.97 -41.91 -37.26
N TYR A 455 5.18 -42.15 -36.76
CA TYR A 455 6.30 -41.22 -36.85
C TYR A 455 7.38 -41.74 -37.80
N ALA A 456 7.92 -40.85 -38.63
CA ALA A 456 8.98 -41.16 -39.59
C ALA A 456 10.30 -41.67 -38.95
N GLY A 457 10.45 -41.51 -37.63
CA GLY A 457 11.60 -42.05 -36.90
C GLY A 457 11.45 -41.98 -35.39
N ARG A 458 12.32 -42.70 -34.68
CA ARG A 458 12.35 -42.75 -33.21
C ARG A 458 12.50 -41.37 -32.58
N ALA A 459 13.27 -40.48 -33.20
CA ALA A 459 13.45 -39.11 -32.71
C ALA A 459 12.13 -38.33 -32.70
N GLY A 460 11.32 -38.42 -33.76
CA GLY A 460 10.00 -37.78 -33.84
C GLY A 460 9.03 -38.31 -32.79
N TYR A 461 9.00 -39.63 -32.60
CA TYR A 461 8.21 -40.27 -31.55
C TYR A 461 8.58 -39.77 -30.14
N TRP A 462 9.88 -39.69 -29.83
CA TRP A 462 10.35 -39.19 -28.54
C TRP A 462 10.07 -37.70 -28.36
N ALA A 463 10.24 -36.88 -29.40
CA ALA A 463 9.91 -35.46 -29.36
C ALA A 463 8.42 -35.24 -29.05
N ALA A 464 7.52 -35.94 -29.75
CA ALA A 464 6.08 -35.88 -29.49
C ALA A 464 5.73 -36.34 -28.07
N ARG A 465 6.36 -37.43 -27.61
CA ARG A 465 6.17 -37.95 -26.25
C ARG A 465 6.62 -36.95 -25.17
N VAL A 466 7.74 -36.27 -25.39
CA VAL A 466 8.26 -35.24 -24.48
C VAL A 466 7.32 -34.02 -24.46
N VAL A 467 6.94 -33.49 -25.63
CA VAL A 467 6.00 -32.37 -25.72
C VAL A 467 4.69 -32.69 -25.00
N ARG A 468 4.17 -33.89 -25.20
CA ARG A 468 2.96 -34.33 -24.50
C ARG A 468 3.15 -34.46 -22.99
N GLY A 469 4.29 -34.95 -22.53
CA GLY A 469 4.64 -34.99 -21.11
C GLY A 469 4.72 -33.58 -20.51
N ILE A 470 5.30 -32.63 -21.24
CA ILE A 470 5.37 -31.21 -20.86
C ILE A 470 3.96 -30.61 -20.78
N LEU A 471 3.11 -30.83 -21.78
CA LEU A 471 1.71 -30.35 -21.76
C LEU A 471 0.92 -30.95 -20.60
N PHE A 472 1.13 -32.24 -20.29
CA PHE A 472 0.51 -32.86 -19.14
C PHE A 472 0.90 -32.14 -17.84
N VAL A 473 2.20 -31.90 -17.62
CA VAL A 473 2.70 -31.32 -16.37
C VAL A 473 2.43 -29.82 -16.25
N LEU A 474 2.64 -29.06 -17.33
CA LEU A 474 2.59 -27.59 -17.28
C LEU A 474 1.22 -27.01 -17.57
N VAL A 475 0.33 -27.74 -18.24
CA VAL A 475 -0.98 -27.22 -18.65
C VAL A 475 -2.11 -28.01 -18.01
N PHE A 476 -2.10 -29.33 -18.17
CA PHE A 476 -3.21 -30.16 -17.73
C PHE A 476 -3.25 -30.36 -16.22
N LEU A 477 -2.10 -30.69 -15.62
CA LEU A 477 -1.99 -30.98 -14.20
C LEU A 477 -2.38 -29.78 -13.31
N PRO A 478 -1.96 -28.54 -13.58
CA PRO A 478 -2.37 -27.38 -12.78
C PRO A 478 -3.86 -27.07 -12.92
N LEU A 479 -4.45 -27.32 -14.09
CA LEU A 479 -5.86 -27.05 -14.36
C LEU A 479 -6.79 -28.03 -13.64
N VAL A 480 -6.46 -29.33 -13.67
CA VAL A 480 -7.32 -30.39 -13.11
C VAL A 480 -6.85 -30.83 -11.71
N GLY A 481 -5.68 -30.40 -11.28
CA GLY A 481 -5.06 -30.93 -10.08
C GLY A 481 -5.81 -30.63 -8.79
N ILE A 482 -6.48 -29.47 -8.68
CA ILE A 482 -7.31 -29.14 -7.52
C ILE A 482 -8.46 -30.15 -7.33
N PRO A 483 -9.40 -30.33 -8.29
CA PRO A 483 -10.51 -31.26 -8.08
C PRO A 483 -10.04 -32.71 -7.94
N VAL A 484 -9.03 -33.12 -8.71
CA VAL A 484 -8.51 -34.49 -8.65
C VAL A 484 -7.75 -34.78 -7.36
N GLY A 485 -6.95 -33.83 -6.86
CA GLY A 485 -6.26 -33.95 -5.59
C GLY A 485 -7.24 -34.03 -4.40
N LEU A 486 -8.27 -33.18 -4.40
CA LEU A 486 -9.33 -33.24 -3.38
C LEU A 486 -10.07 -34.58 -3.40
N TRP A 487 -10.39 -35.10 -4.59
CA TRP A 487 -11.01 -36.42 -4.72
C TRP A 487 -10.11 -37.55 -4.20
N ALA A 488 -8.82 -37.50 -4.52
CA ALA A 488 -7.85 -38.47 -4.04
C ALA A 488 -7.74 -38.45 -2.51
N MET A 489 -7.73 -37.26 -1.90
CA MET A 489 -7.72 -37.10 -0.44
C MET A 489 -9.01 -37.63 0.20
N LEU A 490 -10.18 -37.28 -0.34
CA LEU A 490 -11.48 -37.75 0.17
C LEU A 490 -11.60 -39.27 0.10
N LYS A 491 -11.20 -39.86 -1.03
CA LYS A 491 -11.19 -41.32 -1.16
C LYS A 491 -10.19 -41.95 -0.21
N GLY A 492 -9.00 -41.38 -0.05
CA GLY A 492 -8.00 -41.87 0.89
C GLY A 492 -8.52 -41.88 2.33
N LEU A 493 -9.20 -40.81 2.76
CA LEU A 493 -9.86 -40.73 4.07
C LEU A 493 -10.98 -41.77 4.21
N PHE A 494 -11.79 -41.96 3.17
CA PHE A 494 -12.84 -42.97 3.15
C PHE A 494 -12.27 -44.40 3.26
N ASP A 495 -11.24 -44.70 2.47
CA ASP A 495 -10.55 -46.00 2.48
C ASP A 495 -9.91 -46.27 3.86
N GLN A 496 -9.35 -45.25 4.51
CA GLN A 496 -8.85 -45.33 5.90
C GLN A 496 -9.98 -45.61 6.90
N LEU A 497 -11.10 -44.89 6.81
CA LEU A 497 -12.24 -45.09 7.71
C LEU A 497 -12.81 -46.51 7.56
N VAL A 498 -13.02 -46.97 6.32
CA VAL A 498 -13.46 -48.33 6.02
C VAL A 498 -12.46 -49.35 6.55
N PHE A 499 -11.16 -49.10 6.42
CA PHE A 499 -10.13 -49.97 6.98
C PHE A 499 -10.26 -50.09 8.50
N PHE A 500 -10.46 -48.98 9.22
CA PHE A 500 -10.65 -49.01 10.67
C PHE A 500 -11.94 -49.70 11.10
N VAL A 501 -13.04 -49.50 10.37
CA VAL A 501 -14.33 -50.17 10.64
C VAL A 501 -14.24 -51.68 10.39
N LEU A 502 -13.51 -52.11 9.34
CA LEU A 502 -13.33 -53.52 9.01
C LEU A 502 -12.18 -54.20 9.78
N LEU A 503 -11.32 -53.43 10.46
CA LEU A 503 -10.20 -53.92 11.25
C LEU A 503 -10.62 -54.99 12.28
N PRO A 504 -11.67 -54.80 13.12
CA PRO A 504 -12.08 -55.82 14.09
C PRO A 504 -12.51 -57.12 13.40
N PHE A 505 -13.24 -57.05 12.28
CA PHE A 505 -13.66 -58.24 11.53
C PHE A 505 -12.46 -58.98 10.91
N ARG A 506 -11.47 -58.25 10.38
CA ARG A 506 -10.24 -58.83 9.84
C ARG A 506 -9.40 -59.49 10.94
N LEU A 507 -9.31 -58.88 12.12
CA LEU A 507 -8.64 -59.47 13.28
C LEU A 507 -9.36 -60.73 13.76
N LEU A 508 -10.69 -60.73 13.82
CA LEU A 508 -11.49 -61.90 14.16
C LEU A 508 -11.25 -63.05 13.17
N GLY A 509 -11.27 -62.76 11.86
CA GLY A 509 -11.02 -63.76 10.82
C GLY A 509 -9.57 -64.27 10.78
N TRP A 510 -8.61 -63.49 11.27
CA TRP A 510 -7.23 -63.95 11.46
C TRP A 510 -7.11 -64.86 12.70
N LEU A 511 -7.73 -64.48 13.81
CA LEU A 511 -7.81 -65.31 15.03
C LEU A 511 -8.48 -66.64 14.73
N TRP A 512 -9.59 -66.63 13.99
CA TRP A 512 -10.29 -67.85 13.61
C TRP A 512 -9.45 -68.79 12.73
N ARG A 513 -8.68 -68.23 11.78
CA ARG A 513 -7.74 -69.03 10.97
C ARG A 513 -6.57 -69.61 11.78
N LYS A 514 -6.18 -68.99 12.89
CA LYS A 514 -5.16 -69.53 13.80
C LYS A 514 -5.71 -70.55 14.79
N VAL A 515 -6.98 -70.44 15.18
CA VAL A 515 -7.63 -71.34 16.14
C VAL A 515 -8.24 -72.56 15.45
N ALA A 516 -8.57 -72.47 14.16
CA ALA A 516 -9.06 -73.63 13.40
C ALA A 516 -7.97 -74.72 13.33
N PRO A 517 -8.20 -75.91 13.90
CA PRO A 517 -7.23 -76.99 13.84
C PRO A 517 -7.02 -77.42 12.39
N VAL A 518 -5.76 -77.64 12.01
CA VAL A 518 -5.40 -78.27 10.74
C VAL A 518 -6.08 -79.64 10.72
N ARG A 519 -7.15 -79.77 9.93
CA ARG A 519 -7.72 -81.07 9.61
C ARG A 519 -6.70 -81.80 8.73
N ASN A 520 -5.92 -82.68 9.36
CA ASN A 520 -5.18 -83.74 8.68
C ASN A 520 -6.14 -84.74 8.03
#